data_AF-A0A1H4MFF1-F1
#
_entry.id   AF-A0A1H4MFF1-F1
#
_cell.length_a   1.000
_cell.length_b   1.000
_cell.length_c   1.000
_cell.angle_alpha   90.00
_cell.angle_beta   90.00
_cell.angle_gamma   90.00
#
_symmetry.space_group_name_H-M   'P 1'
#
loop_
_entity.id
_entity.type
_entity.pdbx_description
1 polymer ?
#
loop_
_entity_poly.entity_id
_entity_poly.type
_entity_poly.pdbx_seq_one_letter_code
_entity_poly.pdbx_strand_id
1 'polypeptide(L)'
;MTAVVIVIVVVIIAIGVALFLGQRTRRRASIDRSQEIRTQAATDAAAAVPPAQERAAVAEADAEQARAEAEAAERRAAEADAEAERARLEAQQAEAVHEDQVREADRLDPRVDQEADTYEPQLPGTADQQPTPPPAADEVATEPASAPPAEAPDQQPPLLPRRTRGAQEMPGKPIEQTDAGGGWFTKKAPEHPDDTRP
;
A
#
# COMPACT_ATOMS: atom_id res chain seq x y z
N MET A 1 12.56 -43.67 84.05
CA MET A 1 12.23 -42.29 83.59
C MET A 1 13.41 -41.60 82.93
N THR A 2 14.61 -41.57 83.54
CA THR A 2 15.80 -40.88 83.00
C THR A 2 16.23 -41.36 81.61
N ALA A 3 16.23 -42.67 81.33
CA ALA A 3 16.61 -43.21 80.02
C ALA A 3 15.69 -42.74 78.87
N VAL A 4 14.38 -42.65 79.10
CA VAL A 4 13.40 -42.17 78.11
C VAL A 4 13.63 -40.69 77.80
N VAL A 5 13.92 -39.88 78.83
CA VAL A 5 14.23 -38.45 78.66
C VAL A 5 15.48 -38.25 77.81
N ILE A 6 16.54 -39.04 78.06
CA ILE A 6 17.79 -38.96 77.29
C ILE A 6 17.55 -39.29 75.82
N VAL A 7 16.78 -40.35 75.52
CA VAL A 7 16.45 -40.72 74.13
C VAL A 7 15.68 -39.61 73.43
N ILE A 8 14.69 -38.99 74.09
CA ILE A 8 13.92 -37.88 73.50
C ILE A 8 14.82 -36.69 73.17
N VAL A 9 15.73 -36.30 74.08
CA VAL A 9 16.65 -35.19 73.85
C VAL A 9 17.58 -35.46 72.67
N VAL A 10 18.11 -36.68 72.55
CA VAL A 10 18.97 -37.07 71.42
C VAL A 10 18.20 -37.00 70.10
N VAL A 11 16.95 -37.48 70.07
CA VAL A 11 16.10 -37.40 68.87
C VAL A 11 15.83 -35.95 68.46
N ILE A 12 15.52 -35.06 69.41
CA ILE A 12 15.29 -33.63 69.13
C ILE A 12 16.57 -32.98 68.56
N ILE A 13 17.73 -33.28 69.14
CA ILE A 13 19.01 -32.76 68.65
C ILE A 13 19.28 -33.27 67.22
N ALA A 14 19.04 -34.56 66.96
CA ALA A 14 19.21 -35.14 65.63
C ALA A 14 18.30 -34.47 64.57
N ILE A 15 17.03 -34.22 64.90
CA ILE A 15 16.09 -33.50 64.02
C ILE A 15 16.57 -32.06 63.78
N GLY A 16 17.01 -31.36 64.82
CA GLY A 16 17.52 -29.98 64.69
C GLY A 16 18.73 -29.88 63.76
N VAL A 17 19.67 -30.82 63.88
CA VAL A 17 20.85 -30.91 62.99
C VAL A 17 20.42 -31.18 61.54
N ALA A 18 19.51 -32.13 61.32
CA ALA A 18 19.01 -32.46 59.98
C ALA A 18 18.36 -31.26 59.27
N LEU A 19 17.52 -30.50 59.98
CA LEU A 19 16.87 -29.30 59.43
C LEU A 19 17.87 -28.18 59.10
N PHE A 20 18.87 -27.96 59.95
CA PHE A 20 19.90 -26.95 59.74
C PHE A 20 20.75 -27.24 58.49
N LEU A 21 21.15 -28.50 58.30
CA LEU A 21 21.88 -28.91 57.10
C LEU A 21 21.01 -28.74 55.83
N GLY A 22 19.72 -29.09 55.91
CA GLY A 22 18.77 -28.93 54.81
C GLY A 22 18.53 -27.47 54.41
N GLN A 23 18.48 -26.53 55.36
CA GLN A 23 18.35 -25.10 55.05
C GLN A 23 19.60 -24.54 54.37
N ARG A 24 20.79 -24.98 54.77
CA ARG A 24 22.06 -24.49 54.21
C ARG A 24 22.24 -24.90 52.75
N THR A 25 21.86 -26.13 52.39
CA THR A 25 21.87 -26.61 51.00
C THR A 25 20.82 -25.92 50.14
N ARG A 26 19.61 -25.69 50.67
CA ARG A 26 18.56 -24.94 49.95
C ARG A 26 18.98 -23.50 49.63
N ARG A 27 19.63 -22.80 50.58
CA ARG A 27 20.15 -21.44 50.33
C ARG A 27 21.21 -21.42 49.23
N ARG A 28 22.15 -22.37 49.25
CA ARG A 28 23.18 -22.51 48.20
C ARG A 28 22.55 -22.79 46.83
N ALA A 29 21.66 -23.77 46.76
CA ALA A 29 20.94 -24.09 45.53
C ALA A 29 20.12 -22.90 44.99
N SER A 30 19.56 -22.06 45.86
CA SER A 30 18.86 -20.85 45.42
C SER A 30 19.81 -19.79 44.83
N ILE A 31 21.00 -19.65 45.42
CA ILE A 31 22.03 -18.73 44.93
C ILE A 31 22.55 -19.23 43.58
N ASP A 32 22.90 -20.51 43.48
CA ASP A 32 23.42 -21.13 42.25
C ASP A 32 22.38 -21.01 41.12
N ARG A 33 21.12 -21.31 41.40
CA ARG A 33 20.01 -21.15 40.42
C ARG A 33 19.81 -19.69 40.01
N SER A 34 19.94 -18.75 40.93
CA SER A 34 19.84 -17.33 40.60
C SER A 34 20.99 -16.86 39.71
N GLN A 35 22.19 -17.39 39.92
CA GLN A 35 23.33 -17.11 39.06
C GLN A 35 23.11 -17.72 37.68
N GLU A 36 22.67 -18.98 37.60
CA GLU A 36 22.38 -19.66 36.33
C GLU A 36 21.34 -18.91 35.50
N ILE A 37 20.24 -18.44 36.11
CA ILE A 37 19.23 -17.62 35.42
C ILE A 37 19.85 -16.31 34.91
N ARG A 38 20.71 -15.65 35.70
CA ARG A 38 21.38 -14.41 35.25
C ARG A 38 22.33 -14.68 34.08
N THR A 39 23.08 -15.77 34.11
CA THR A 39 24.01 -16.14 33.04
C THR A 39 23.26 -16.54 31.78
N GLN A 40 22.18 -17.31 31.90
CA GLN A 40 21.29 -17.66 30.79
C GLN A 40 20.66 -16.40 30.18
N ALA A 41 20.06 -15.53 30.99
CA ALA A 41 19.47 -14.29 30.51
C ALA A 41 20.51 -13.37 29.82
N ALA A 42 21.73 -13.28 30.35
CA ALA A 42 22.81 -12.53 29.71
C ALA A 42 23.24 -13.16 28.38
N THR A 43 23.27 -14.50 28.29
CA THR A 43 23.61 -15.23 27.06
C THR A 43 22.53 -15.08 26.00
N ASP A 44 21.27 -15.23 26.40
CA ASP A 44 20.11 -15.08 25.52
C ASP A 44 20.01 -13.63 25.01
N ALA A 45 20.24 -12.64 25.88
CA ALA A 45 20.30 -11.24 25.48
C ALA A 45 21.47 -10.98 24.52
N ALA A 46 22.66 -11.52 24.80
CA ALA A 46 23.82 -11.38 23.91
C ALA A 46 23.56 -11.99 22.52
N ALA A 47 22.77 -13.06 22.44
CA ALA A 47 22.41 -13.70 21.18
C ALA A 47 21.27 -12.97 20.44
N ALA A 48 20.28 -12.44 21.16
CA ALA A 48 19.07 -11.87 20.57
C ALA A 48 19.13 -10.36 20.29
N VAL A 49 19.90 -9.61 21.09
CA VAL A 49 19.95 -8.14 20.99
C VAL A 49 20.65 -7.66 19.71
N PRO A 50 21.85 -8.18 19.33
CA PRO A 50 22.51 -7.73 18.11
C PRO A 50 21.66 -7.91 16.83
N PRO A 51 21.06 -9.09 16.54
CA PRO A 51 20.25 -9.24 15.34
C PRO A 51 18.93 -8.44 15.41
N ALA A 52 18.41 -8.16 16.61
CA ALA A 52 17.25 -7.28 16.75
C ALA A 52 17.62 -5.81 16.43
N GLN A 53 18.79 -5.35 16.87
CA GLN A 53 19.30 -4.01 16.55
C GLN A 53 19.61 -3.86 15.06
N GLU A 54 20.22 -4.86 14.43
CA GLU A 54 20.46 -4.84 12.99
C GLU A 54 19.15 -4.75 12.20
N ARG A 55 18.13 -5.55 12.56
CA ARG A 55 16.81 -5.47 11.92
C ARG A 55 16.15 -4.11 12.13
N ALA A 56 16.30 -3.52 13.32
CA ALA A 56 15.78 -2.18 13.58
C ALA A 56 16.48 -1.13 12.71
N ALA A 57 17.81 -1.17 12.62
CA ALA A 57 18.58 -0.26 11.80
C ALA A 57 18.25 -0.39 10.30
N VAL A 58 18.05 -1.62 9.80
CA VAL A 58 17.60 -1.86 8.42
C VAL A 58 16.20 -1.29 8.19
N ALA A 59 15.26 -1.56 9.11
CA ALA A 59 13.90 -1.03 8.99
C ALA A 59 13.85 0.51 9.06
N GLU A 60 14.72 1.13 9.86
CA GLU A 60 14.88 2.59 9.91
C GLU A 60 15.42 3.13 8.58
N ALA A 61 16.47 2.52 8.02
CA ALA A 61 17.02 2.90 6.73
C ALA A 61 16.00 2.76 5.58
N ASP A 62 15.24 1.66 5.55
CA ASP A 62 14.17 1.43 4.57
C ASP A 62 13.07 2.51 4.70
N ALA A 63 12.71 2.88 5.94
CA ALA A 63 11.72 3.92 6.18
C ALA A 63 12.21 5.32 5.73
N GLU A 64 13.49 5.64 5.96
CA GLU A 64 14.10 6.88 5.48
C GLU A 64 14.15 6.94 3.96
N GLN A 65 14.53 5.83 3.30
CA GLN A 65 14.54 5.73 1.85
C GLN A 65 13.12 5.93 1.28
N ALA A 66 12.12 5.26 1.84
CA ALA A 66 10.73 5.41 1.40
C ALA A 66 10.23 6.86 1.52
N ARG A 67 10.62 7.58 2.58
CA ARG A 67 10.30 9.01 2.75
C ARG A 67 10.98 9.88 1.70
N ALA A 68 12.27 9.64 1.43
CA ALA A 68 13.02 10.38 0.42
C ALA A 68 12.43 10.17 -0.99
N GLU A 69 12.01 8.94 -1.31
CA GLU A 69 11.35 8.61 -2.57
C GLU A 69 9.99 9.31 -2.70
N ALA A 70 9.20 9.35 -1.62
CA ALA A 70 7.93 10.07 -1.58
C ALA A 70 8.12 11.58 -1.81
N GLU A 71 9.07 12.22 -1.11
CA GLU A 71 9.38 13.63 -1.29
C GLU A 71 9.87 13.93 -2.72
N ALA A 72 10.67 13.03 -3.31
CA ALA A 72 11.10 13.15 -4.69
C ALA A 72 9.95 13.00 -5.69
N ALA A 73 8.94 12.18 -5.39
CA ALA A 73 7.74 12.04 -6.20
C ALA A 73 6.85 13.29 -6.11
N GLU A 74 6.65 13.83 -4.90
CA GLU A 74 5.90 15.06 -4.67
C GLU A 74 6.51 16.26 -5.41
N ARG A 75 7.84 16.42 -5.35
CA ARG A 75 8.54 17.47 -6.11
C ARG A 75 8.30 17.37 -7.62
N ARG A 76 8.41 16.16 -8.18
CA ARG A 76 8.16 15.91 -9.60
C ARG A 76 6.73 16.21 -10.00
N ALA A 77 5.76 15.89 -9.14
CA ALA A 77 4.36 16.22 -9.37
C ALA A 77 4.14 17.75 -9.37
N ALA A 78 4.69 18.46 -8.37
CA ALA A 78 4.59 19.91 -8.28
C ALA A 78 5.26 20.62 -9.47
N GLU A 79 6.40 20.12 -9.96
CA GLU A 79 7.06 20.63 -11.17
C GLU A 79 6.18 20.44 -12.41
N ALA A 80 5.60 19.25 -12.59
CA ALA A 80 4.71 18.96 -13.71
C ALA A 80 3.43 19.83 -13.68
N ASP A 81 2.85 20.05 -12.49
CA ASP A 81 1.69 20.93 -12.32
C ASP A 81 2.04 22.38 -12.68
N ALA A 82 3.19 22.87 -12.21
CA ALA A 82 3.66 24.22 -12.54
C ALA A 82 3.94 24.40 -14.04
N GLU A 83 4.48 23.38 -14.71
CA GLU A 83 4.68 23.37 -16.17
C GLU A 83 3.34 23.38 -16.90
N ALA A 84 2.38 22.57 -16.47
CA ALA A 84 1.04 22.53 -17.04
C ALA A 84 0.31 23.87 -16.89
N GLU A 85 0.43 24.54 -15.75
CA GLU A 85 -0.11 25.89 -15.55
C GLU A 85 0.52 26.90 -16.50
N ARG A 86 1.85 26.89 -16.66
CA ARG A 86 2.54 27.76 -17.62
C ARG A 86 2.07 27.54 -19.05
N ALA A 87 2.00 26.28 -19.48
CA ALA A 87 1.54 25.93 -20.82
C ALA A 87 0.09 26.41 -21.06
N ARG A 88 -0.79 26.34 -20.06
CA ARG A 88 -2.16 26.88 -20.14
C ARG A 88 -2.16 28.40 -20.28
N LEU A 89 -1.35 29.10 -19.50
CA LEU A 89 -1.22 30.56 -19.58
C LEU A 89 -0.65 31.00 -20.93
N GLU A 90 0.32 30.28 -21.46
CA GLU A 90 0.88 30.54 -22.79
C GLU A 90 -0.16 30.31 -23.89
N ALA A 91 -0.93 29.23 -23.81
CA ALA A 91 -2.02 28.96 -24.75
C ALA A 91 -3.09 30.07 -24.73
N GLN A 92 -3.52 30.50 -23.53
CA GLN A 92 -4.48 31.60 -23.39
C GLN A 92 -3.94 32.92 -23.94
N GLN A 93 -2.66 33.21 -23.74
CA GLN A 93 -2.03 34.40 -24.31
C GLN A 93 -1.96 34.33 -25.83
N ALA A 94 -1.61 33.17 -26.39
CA ALA A 94 -1.57 32.98 -27.83
C ALA A 94 -2.96 33.15 -28.46
N GLU A 95 -4.01 32.65 -27.79
CA GLU A 95 -5.40 32.84 -28.21
C GLU A 95 -5.81 34.31 -28.18
N ALA A 96 -5.50 35.04 -27.10
CA ALA A 96 -5.82 36.47 -27.00
C ALA A 96 -5.11 37.30 -28.10
N VAL A 97 -3.82 37.04 -28.33
CA VAL A 97 -3.06 37.70 -29.42
C VAL A 97 -3.66 37.38 -30.79
N HIS A 98 -4.13 36.14 -30.98
CA HIS A 98 -4.77 35.74 -32.22
C HIS A 98 -6.10 36.46 -32.43
N GLU A 99 -6.95 36.53 -31.41
CA GLU A 99 -8.22 37.27 -31.46
C GLU A 99 -7.99 38.75 -31.79
N ASP A 100 -6.99 39.38 -31.15
CA ASP A 100 -6.66 40.78 -31.41
C ASP A 100 -6.23 41.01 -32.87
N GLN A 101 -5.48 40.07 -33.46
CA GLN A 101 -5.10 40.14 -34.88
C GLN A 101 -6.30 40.00 -35.81
N VAL A 102 -7.24 39.09 -35.51
CA VAL A 102 -8.49 38.95 -36.29
C VAL A 102 -9.30 40.25 -36.22
N ARG A 103 -9.45 40.83 -35.03
CA ARG A 103 -10.14 42.10 -34.82
C ARG A 103 -9.46 43.28 -35.54
N GLU A 104 -8.13 43.28 -35.62
CA GLU A 104 -7.38 44.28 -36.37
C GLU A 104 -7.54 44.11 -37.89
N ALA A 105 -7.53 42.88 -38.40
CA ALA A 105 -7.77 42.59 -39.81
C ALA A 105 -9.19 43.03 -40.24
N ASP A 106 -10.21 42.68 -39.46
CA ASP A 106 -11.59 43.07 -39.71
C ASP A 106 -11.78 44.59 -39.69
N ARG A 107 -11.00 45.32 -38.86
CA ARG A 107 -10.97 46.80 -38.85
C ARG A 107 -10.50 47.42 -40.15
N LEU A 108 -9.66 46.73 -40.89
CA LEU A 108 -9.09 47.21 -42.14
C LEU A 108 -9.92 46.78 -43.36
N ASP A 109 -10.80 45.78 -43.25
CA ASP A 109 -11.64 45.32 -44.35
C ASP A 109 -12.92 46.17 -44.48
N PRO A 110 -13.07 46.99 -45.54
CA PRO A 110 -14.28 47.79 -45.74
C PRO A 110 -15.54 46.98 -46.04
N ARG A 111 -15.43 45.65 -46.20
CA ARG A 111 -16.57 44.74 -46.38
C ARG A 111 -17.16 44.25 -45.06
N VAL A 112 -16.44 44.38 -43.94
CA VAL A 112 -16.89 43.95 -42.61
C VAL A 112 -17.54 45.13 -41.89
N ASP A 113 -18.82 45.01 -41.59
CA ASP A 113 -19.56 45.99 -40.79
C ASP A 113 -19.47 45.61 -39.30
N GLN A 114 -18.64 46.32 -38.55
CA GLN A 114 -18.42 46.10 -37.12
C GLN A 114 -19.47 46.78 -36.23
N GLU A 115 -20.34 47.64 -36.78
CA GLU A 115 -21.39 48.34 -36.01
C GLU A 115 -22.71 47.56 -36.02
N ALA A 116 -22.81 46.48 -36.79
CA ALA A 116 -23.98 45.61 -36.79
C ALA A 116 -24.08 44.83 -35.46
N ASP A 117 -25.28 44.80 -34.87
CA ASP A 117 -25.58 44.03 -33.64
C ASP A 117 -25.31 42.51 -33.77
N THR A 118 -25.05 42.01 -34.99
CA THR A 118 -24.79 40.59 -35.30
C THR A 118 -23.28 40.29 -35.49
N TYR A 119 -22.37 41.21 -35.20
CA TYR A 119 -20.94 40.97 -35.37
C TYR A 119 -20.40 40.00 -34.29
N GLU A 120 -19.97 38.80 -34.72
CA GLU A 120 -19.18 37.88 -33.92
C GLU A 120 -17.81 37.64 -34.60
N PRO A 121 -16.68 37.93 -33.92
CA PRO A 121 -15.35 37.62 -34.43
C PRO A 121 -15.21 36.12 -34.70
N GLN A 122 -14.84 35.75 -35.94
CA GLN A 122 -14.64 34.34 -36.29
C GLN A 122 -13.29 33.84 -35.79
N LEU A 123 -13.29 33.21 -34.62
CA LEU A 123 -12.13 32.49 -34.10
C LEU A 123 -11.96 31.14 -34.82
N PRO A 124 -10.74 30.76 -35.23
CA PRO A 124 -10.49 29.43 -35.78
C PRO A 124 -10.74 28.37 -34.70
N GLY A 125 -11.77 27.55 -34.90
CA GLY A 125 -12.15 26.46 -34.00
C GLY A 125 -13.59 26.52 -33.48
N THR A 126 -14.28 27.65 -33.62
CA THR A 126 -15.70 27.81 -33.23
C THR A 126 -16.67 27.74 -34.40
N ALA A 127 -16.21 27.93 -35.64
CA ALA A 127 -17.02 27.66 -36.82
C ALA A 127 -17.08 26.14 -37.09
N ASP A 128 -18.30 25.60 -37.11
CA ASP A 128 -18.66 24.27 -37.60
C ASP A 128 -17.80 23.82 -38.81
N GLN A 129 -16.68 23.17 -38.54
CA GLN A 129 -16.07 22.26 -39.51
C GLN A 129 -16.86 20.96 -39.45
N GLN A 130 -18.15 21.01 -39.79
CA GLN A 130 -18.81 19.83 -40.32
C GLN A 130 -18.22 19.66 -41.72
N PRO A 131 -17.36 18.66 -41.97
CA PRO A 131 -16.86 18.41 -43.31
C PRO A 131 -18.10 18.17 -44.16
N THR A 132 -18.35 19.03 -45.15
CA THR A 132 -19.39 18.74 -46.14
C THR A 132 -18.99 17.40 -46.76
N PRO A 133 -19.76 16.31 -46.54
CA PRO A 133 -19.43 15.04 -47.16
C PRO A 133 -19.42 15.27 -48.67
N PRO A 134 -18.41 14.77 -49.40
CA PRO A 134 -18.41 14.91 -50.85
C PRO A 134 -19.72 14.31 -51.39
N PRO A 135 -20.34 14.92 -52.42
CA PRO A 135 -21.60 14.44 -52.97
C PRO A 135 -21.43 12.97 -53.34
N ALA A 136 -22.29 12.12 -52.78
CA ALA A 136 -22.36 10.70 -53.10
C ALA A 136 -22.63 10.58 -54.61
N ALA A 137 -21.61 10.18 -55.36
CA ALA A 137 -21.78 9.74 -56.73
C ALA A 137 -22.53 8.42 -56.71
N ASP A 138 -23.55 8.36 -57.54
CA ASP A 138 -24.50 7.27 -57.71
C ASP A 138 -23.86 5.88 -57.77
N GLU A 139 -24.60 4.94 -57.19
CA GLU A 139 -24.50 3.50 -57.38
C GLU A 139 -24.38 3.14 -58.87
N VAL A 140 -23.34 2.38 -59.23
CA VAL A 140 -23.48 1.36 -60.29
C VAL A 140 -23.00 0.05 -59.72
N ALA A 141 -23.99 -0.78 -59.40
CA ALA A 141 -23.86 -2.19 -59.11
C ALA A 141 -23.14 -2.94 -60.24
N THR A 142 -22.18 -3.79 -59.89
CA THR A 142 -21.89 -5.05 -60.62
C THR A 142 -21.22 -6.05 -59.68
N GLU A 143 -22.01 -6.99 -59.19
CA GLU A 143 -21.61 -8.37 -58.84
C GLU A 143 -22.16 -9.28 -59.97
N PRO A 144 -21.74 -10.55 -60.16
CA PRO A 144 -20.65 -11.34 -59.56
C PRO A 144 -19.82 -12.14 -60.62
N ALA A 145 -18.72 -12.79 -60.23
CA ALA A 145 -18.42 -14.21 -60.56
C ALA A 145 -16.95 -14.64 -60.34
N SER A 146 -16.83 -15.82 -59.70
CA SER A 146 -15.79 -16.86 -59.83
C SER A 146 -14.45 -16.72 -59.08
N ALA A 147 -14.26 -17.67 -58.15
CA ALA A 147 -12.99 -18.10 -57.54
C ALA A 147 -12.45 -19.38 -58.24
N PRO A 148 -11.37 -20.03 -57.75
CA PRO A 148 -9.92 -19.69 -57.59
C PRO A 148 -9.09 -20.61 -58.55
N PRO A 149 -7.76 -20.95 -58.44
CA PRO A 149 -6.74 -20.71 -57.40
C PRO A 149 -5.32 -20.31 -57.89
N ALA A 150 -4.43 -19.91 -56.97
CA ALA A 150 -3.03 -20.39 -56.82
C ALA A 150 -2.12 -19.44 -56.02
N GLU A 151 -1.48 -20.02 -55.01
CA GLU A 151 -0.11 -19.81 -54.50
C GLU A 151 0.38 -18.46 -53.89
N ALA A 152 0.93 -18.63 -52.68
CA ALA A 152 1.64 -17.76 -51.73
C ALA A 152 2.98 -17.18 -52.29
N PRO A 153 3.77 -16.33 -51.58
CA PRO A 153 3.81 -16.14 -50.12
C PRO A 153 4.07 -14.71 -49.57
N ASP A 154 4.01 -14.63 -48.23
CA ASP A 154 4.63 -13.66 -47.33
C ASP A 154 4.31 -12.17 -47.48
N GLN A 155 3.42 -11.64 -46.61
CA GLN A 155 3.67 -10.49 -45.69
C GLN A 155 2.54 -10.44 -44.64
N GLN A 156 2.70 -11.12 -43.50
CA GLN A 156 1.84 -10.92 -42.33
C GLN A 156 2.39 -9.76 -41.48
N PRO A 157 1.65 -8.65 -41.28
CA PRO A 157 1.98 -7.67 -40.24
C PRO A 157 1.77 -8.29 -38.84
N PRO A 158 2.54 -7.89 -37.81
CA PRO A 158 2.48 -8.52 -36.50
C PRO A 158 1.09 -8.36 -35.86
N LEU A 159 0.43 -9.50 -35.68
CA LEU A 159 -0.82 -9.63 -34.95
C LEU A 159 -0.59 -9.24 -33.50
N LEU A 160 -1.22 -8.15 -33.07
CA LEU A 160 -1.43 -7.83 -31.66
C LEU A 160 -2.05 -9.05 -30.95
N PRO A 161 -1.65 -9.37 -29.70
CA PRO A 161 -2.30 -10.44 -28.96
C PRO A 161 -3.78 -10.09 -28.75
N ARG A 162 -4.65 -10.89 -29.38
CA ARG A 162 -6.09 -10.85 -29.13
C ARG A 162 -6.32 -11.13 -27.64
N ARG A 163 -6.83 -10.14 -26.92
CA ARG A 163 -7.38 -10.33 -25.57
C ARG A 163 -8.47 -11.39 -25.65
N THR A 164 -8.22 -12.56 -25.10
CA THR A 164 -9.21 -13.61 -24.94
C THR A 164 -10.28 -13.13 -23.97
N ARG A 165 -11.51 -13.00 -24.47
CA ARG A 165 -12.72 -12.79 -23.68
C ARG A 165 -13.09 -14.14 -23.05
N GLY A 166 -12.44 -14.50 -21.94
CA GLY A 166 -12.67 -15.81 -21.31
C GLY A 166 -11.87 -16.13 -20.05
N ALA A 167 -11.29 -15.15 -19.37
CA ALA A 167 -10.52 -15.37 -18.14
C ALA A 167 -11.27 -14.91 -16.88
N GLN A 168 -12.59 -15.08 -16.85
CA GLN A 168 -13.43 -14.61 -15.74
C GLN A 168 -14.36 -15.73 -15.27
N GLU A 169 -13.77 -16.86 -14.90
CA GLU A 169 -14.44 -17.95 -14.21
C GLU A 169 -13.37 -18.73 -13.42
N MET A 170 -12.88 -18.10 -12.35
CA MET A 170 -12.31 -18.87 -11.25
C MET A 170 -13.49 -19.30 -10.36
N PRO A 171 -13.76 -20.60 -10.20
CA PRO A 171 -14.77 -21.07 -9.25
C PRO A 171 -14.21 -20.85 -7.85
N GLY A 172 -14.43 -19.65 -7.33
CA GLY A 172 -14.33 -19.38 -5.90
C GLY A 172 -15.30 -20.32 -5.21
N LYS A 173 -14.74 -21.28 -4.46
CA LYS A 173 -15.50 -22.04 -3.46
C LYS A 173 -16.27 -21.03 -2.60
N PRO A 174 -17.56 -21.27 -2.28
CA PRO A 174 -18.24 -20.44 -1.31
C PRO A 174 -17.43 -20.48 -0.01
N ILE A 175 -17.12 -19.29 0.50
CA ILE A 175 -16.58 -19.13 1.85
C ILE A 175 -17.70 -19.62 2.76
N GLU A 176 -17.55 -20.82 3.30
CA GLU A 176 -18.38 -21.27 4.41
C GLU A 176 -18.27 -20.22 5.52
N GLN A 177 -19.41 -19.59 5.78
CA GLN A 177 -19.63 -18.74 6.93
C GLN A 177 -19.48 -19.64 8.16
N THR A 178 -18.27 -19.68 8.72
CA THR A 178 -17.97 -20.32 9.99
C THR A 178 -18.43 -19.39 11.11
N ASP A 179 -19.75 -19.29 11.29
CA ASP A 179 -20.36 -18.96 12.57
C ASP A 179 -20.25 -20.18 13.50
N ALA A 180 -19.03 -20.52 13.91
CA ALA A 180 -18.79 -21.45 15.00
C ALA A 180 -17.31 -21.44 15.43
N GLY A 181 -17.03 -20.80 16.56
CA GLY A 181 -15.89 -21.16 17.40
C GLY A 181 -14.75 -20.14 17.43
N GLY A 182 -14.60 -19.46 18.57
CA GLY A 182 -13.39 -18.68 18.83
C GLY A 182 -13.43 -17.70 19.99
N GLY A 183 -14.52 -17.59 20.74
CA GLY A 183 -14.57 -16.80 21.98
C GLY A 183 -13.82 -17.48 23.13
N TRP A 184 -12.48 -17.43 23.15
CA TRP A 184 -11.65 -17.99 24.23
C TRP A 184 -10.73 -16.98 24.92
N PHE A 185 -10.93 -15.67 24.73
CA PHE A 185 -10.19 -14.66 25.48
C PHE A 185 -11.10 -13.51 25.95
N THR A 186 -12.03 -13.80 26.87
CA THR A 186 -12.42 -12.81 27.88
C THR A 186 -11.75 -13.19 29.20
N LYS A 187 -10.78 -12.35 29.55
CA LYS A 187 -9.98 -12.40 30.76
C LYS A 187 -10.92 -12.33 31.98
N LYS A 188 -10.92 -13.39 32.77
CA LYS A 188 -11.52 -13.49 34.10
C LYS A 188 -11.02 -12.31 34.95
N ALA A 189 -11.91 -11.43 35.38
CA ALA A 189 -11.62 -10.43 36.40
C ALA A 189 -11.28 -11.15 37.71
N PRO A 190 -10.23 -10.75 38.45
CA PRO A 190 -10.07 -11.21 39.82
C PRO A 190 -11.12 -10.53 40.70
N GLU A 191 -12.00 -11.36 41.26
CA GLU A 191 -12.81 -11.02 42.43
C GLU A 191 -11.87 -10.54 43.54
N HIS A 192 -12.13 -9.34 44.04
CA HIS A 192 -11.46 -8.75 45.19
C HIS A 192 -12.22 -9.22 46.44
N PRO A 193 -11.65 -10.05 47.32
CA PRO A 193 -12.29 -10.36 48.59
C PRO A 193 -11.95 -9.27 49.61
N ASP A 194 -12.93 -9.00 50.47
CA ASP A 194 -12.83 -8.38 51.78
C ASP A 194 -12.46 -6.89 51.84
N ASP A 195 -13.51 -6.06 51.91
CA ASP A 195 -13.48 -4.90 52.80
C ASP A 195 -14.80 -4.78 53.58
N THR A 196 -14.95 -5.67 54.56
CA THR A 196 -15.86 -5.47 55.69
C THR A 196 -15.14 -4.67 56.77
N ARG A 197 -15.50 -3.38 56.87
CA ARG A 197 -15.78 -2.56 58.09
C ARG A 197 -14.79 -2.61 59.27
N PRO A 198 -14.62 -1.46 59.95
CA PRO A 198 -15.58 -1.10 61.00
C PRO A 198 -16.47 0.11 60.67
#